data_AF-P82180-F1
#
_entry.id   AF-P82180-F1
#
_cell.length_a   1.000
_cell.length_b   1.000
_cell.length_c   1.000
_cell.angle_alpha   90.00
_cell.angle_beta   90.00
_cell.angle_gamma   90.00
#
_symmetry.space_group_name_H-M   'P 1'
#
loop_
_entity.id
_entity.type
_entity.pdbx_description
1 polymer ?
#
loop_
_entity_poly.entity_id
_entity_poly.type
_entity_poly.pdbx_seq_one_letter_code
_entity_poly.pdbx_strand_id
1 'polypeptide(L)'
;MASTTSTLSLSWSNSFHSFAGAISEPQKSPENCRVMLPIVAQKKVKKIRKIILKEDIPDLGKKGQLLDVRAGFLRNFLLPLGKAEVVTPLLLKEMKMEDERIEAEKKRVKEEAQQLARMFETVGAFKVKRKGGKGKQIFGSVTAQDLVDIIKAQLQRDVDKKVVFLPDIRETGEYIAELKLHPDVTAQVRVTVFAN
;
A
#
# COMPACT_ATOMS: atom_id res chain seq x y z
N MET A 1 23.16 4.81 42.90
CA MET A 1 22.31 6.01 42.91
C MET A 1 20.97 5.61 42.31
N ALA A 2 19.94 5.56 43.16
CA ALA A 2 18.73 4.75 42.99
C ALA A 2 17.53 5.56 42.46
N SER A 3 16.70 4.90 41.62
CA SER A 3 15.21 4.87 41.58
C SER A 3 14.43 6.21 41.59
N THR A 4 13.37 6.43 40.79
CA THR A 4 12.09 5.71 40.79
C THR A 4 11.17 6.20 39.64
N THR A 5 10.37 5.28 39.08
CA THR A 5 9.22 5.52 38.19
C THR A 5 7.93 5.74 38.99
N SER A 6 7.09 6.69 38.58
CA SER A 6 5.78 6.99 39.22
C SER A 6 4.61 6.54 38.33
N THR A 7 3.73 5.70 38.89
CA THR A 7 2.47 5.24 38.31
C THR A 7 1.30 5.87 39.07
N LEU A 8 0.41 6.56 38.36
CA LEU A 8 -0.82 7.15 38.90
C LEU A 8 -2.01 6.20 38.71
N SER A 9 -2.56 5.72 39.82
CA SER A 9 -3.86 5.06 39.93
C SER A 9 -4.94 6.09 40.28
N LEU A 10 -6.02 6.15 39.51
CA LEU A 10 -7.21 6.95 39.82
C LEU A 10 -8.26 6.04 40.49
N SER A 11 -8.52 6.29 41.77
CA SER A 11 -9.64 5.70 42.53
C SER A 11 -10.90 6.53 42.37
N TRP A 12 -12.03 5.87 42.18
CA TRP A 12 -13.36 6.48 42.11
C TRP A 12 -13.96 6.54 43.53
N SER A 13 -14.18 7.75 44.04
CA SER A 13 -14.79 7.99 45.36
C SER A 13 -16.23 8.49 45.17
N ASN A 14 -17.20 7.74 45.70
CA ASN A 14 -18.61 8.11 45.80
C ASN A 14 -18.80 9.02 47.02
N SER A 15 -19.23 10.27 46.81
CA SER A 15 -19.69 11.17 47.88
C SER A 15 -21.22 11.26 47.87
N PHE A 16 -21.84 10.49 48.75
CA PHE A 16 -23.21 10.74 49.21
C PHE A 16 -23.14 11.80 50.32
N HIS A 17 -23.66 13.00 50.05
CA HIS A 17 -23.94 13.99 51.09
C HIS A 17 -25.44 14.14 51.28
N SER A 18 -25.88 13.80 52.49
CA SER A 18 -27.19 14.11 53.06
C SER A 18 -27.42 15.62 53.09
N PHE A 19 -28.59 16.05 52.62
CA PHE A 19 -29.17 17.34 52.99
C PHE A 19 -30.59 17.08 53.49
N ALA A 20 -30.72 17.08 54.82
CA ALA A 20 -31.99 17.09 55.51
C ALA A 20 -32.45 18.55 55.64
N GLY A 21 -33.71 18.85 55.30
CA GLY A 21 -34.26 20.19 55.47
C GLY A 21 -35.73 20.33 55.09
N ALA A 22 -36.57 20.26 56.12
CA ALA A 22 -37.88 20.94 56.29
C ALA A 22 -39.16 20.38 55.62
N ILE A 23 -40.18 20.29 56.47
CA ILE A 23 -41.53 19.75 56.37
C ILE A 23 -42.54 20.88 56.07
N SER A 24 -43.74 20.51 55.58
CA SER A 24 -45.01 21.26 55.38
C SER A 24 -45.21 21.76 53.94
N GLU A 25 -46.31 21.55 53.22
CA GLU A 25 -47.72 21.19 53.50
C GLU A 25 -48.30 20.44 52.27
N PRO A 26 -49.41 19.69 52.39
CA PRO A 26 -49.97 18.90 51.29
C PRO A 26 -50.88 19.77 50.40
N GLN A 27 -50.38 20.20 49.25
CA GLN A 27 -51.20 20.89 48.25
C GLN A 27 -51.75 19.90 47.21
N LYS A 28 -53.08 19.86 47.16
CA LYS A 28 -53.96 19.04 46.31
C LYS A 28 -53.45 18.89 44.88
N SER A 29 -53.39 17.63 44.45
CA SER A 29 -53.26 17.22 43.05
C SER A 29 -54.32 17.89 42.16
N PRO A 30 -53.94 18.64 41.10
CA PRO A 30 -54.83 18.85 39.99
C PRO A 30 -54.90 17.55 39.19
N GLU A 31 -56.13 17.11 39.01
CA GLU A 31 -56.63 16.10 38.10
C GLU A 31 -55.71 15.79 36.89
N ASN A 32 -55.25 14.55 36.83
CA ASN A 32 -55.26 13.67 35.65
C ASN A 32 -55.24 14.35 34.25
N CYS A 33 -54.31 15.26 33.98
CA CYS A 33 -54.10 15.77 32.63
C CYS A 33 -53.21 14.78 31.89
N ARG A 34 -53.86 13.82 31.23
CA ARG A 34 -53.23 12.84 30.34
C ARG A 34 -52.56 13.62 29.20
N VAL A 35 -51.28 13.95 29.36
CA VAL A 35 -50.49 14.57 28.29
C VAL A 35 -50.41 13.53 27.16
N MET A 36 -51.27 13.65 26.15
CA MET A 36 -51.17 12.87 24.92
C MET A 36 -49.91 13.32 24.20
N LEU A 37 -48.80 12.62 24.42
CA LEU A 37 -47.68 12.70 23.50
C LEU A 37 -48.16 12.15 22.15
N PRO A 38 -48.10 12.90 21.04
CA PRO A 38 -48.41 12.34 19.74
C PRO A 38 -47.42 11.21 19.45
N ILE A 39 -47.93 10.00 19.24
CA ILE A 39 -47.13 8.87 18.76
C ILE A 39 -46.81 9.15 17.29
N VAL A 40 -45.72 9.89 17.04
CA VAL A 40 -45.20 10.07 15.68
C VAL A 40 -44.51 8.76 15.29
N ALA A 41 -45.16 7.98 14.43
CA ALA A 41 -44.55 6.79 13.85
C ALA A 41 -43.29 7.19 13.07
N GLN A 42 -42.11 6.90 13.62
CA GLN A 42 -40.87 7.10 12.89
C GLN A 42 -40.83 6.12 11.70
N LYS A 43 -40.65 6.65 10.49
CA LYS A 43 -40.44 5.86 9.28
C LYS A 43 -39.23 4.93 9.49
N LYS A 44 -39.47 3.62 9.54
CA LYS A 44 -38.40 2.61 9.71
C LYS A 44 -37.46 2.63 8.51
N VAL A 45 -36.20 2.99 8.72
CA VAL A 45 -35.14 2.93 7.68
C VAL A 45 -34.41 1.59 7.74
N LYS A 46 -34.01 1.07 6.58
CA LYS A 46 -33.22 -0.17 6.49
C LYS A 46 -31.82 0.06 7.06
N LYS A 47 -31.36 -0.84 7.94
CA LYS A 47 -30.01 -0.77 8.52
C LYS A 47 -28.96 -1.03 7.44
N ILE A 48 -27.94 -0.18 7.41
CA ILE A 48 -26.75 -0.30 6.57
C ILE A 48 -25.58 -0.77 7.45
N ARG A 49 -24.68 -1.58 6.91
CA ARG A 49 -23.51 -2.11 7.60
C ARG A 49 -22.27 -2.02 6.71
N LYS A 50 -21.15 -1.63 7.32
CA LYS A 50 -19.84 -1.59 6.68
C LYS A 50 -19.25 -2.99 6.60
N ILE A 51 -18.82 -3.39 5.41
CA ILE A 51 -18.24 -4.70 5.14
C ILE A 51 -16.98 -4.57 4.31
N ILE A 52 -16.11 -5.56 4.43
CA ILE A 52 -14.95 -5.77 3.57
C ILE A 52 -15.22 -6.98 2.69
N LEU A 53 -15.07 -6.84 1.38
CA LEU A 53 -15.24 -7.95 0.44
C LEU A 53 -14.02 -8.88 0.45
N LYS A 54 -14.25 -10.20 0.52
CA LYS A 54 -13.22 -11.24 0.43
C LYS A 54 -13.05 -11.78 -0.99
N GLU A 55 -14.08 -11.64 -1.81
CA GLU A 55 -14.13 -12.07 -3.21
C GLU A 55 -14.56 -10.89 -4.08
N ASP A 56 -14.21 -10.93 -5.37
CA ASP A 56 -14.79 -10.01 -6.35
C ASP A 56 -16.25 -10.41 -6.60
N ILE A 57 -17.17 -9.45 -6.51
CA ILE A 57 -18.59 -9.70 -6.73
C ILE A 57 -19.08 -8.76 -7.83
N PRO A 58 -19.67 -9.31 -8.91
CA PRO A 58 -20.27 -8.48 -9.95
C PRO A 58 -21.31 -7.52 -9.33
N ASP A 59 -21.35 -6.30 -9.82
CA ASP A 59 -22.22 -5.20 -9.39
C ASP A 59 -21.97 -4.60 -7.99
N LEU A 60 -21.08 -5.18 -7.17
CA LEU A 60 -20.76 -4.61 -5.86
C LEU A 60 -19.37 -3.99 -5.82
N GLY A 61 -18.34 -4.75 -6.20
CA GLY A 61 -16.96 -4.31 -6.10
C GLY A 61 -15.95 -5.44 -5.99
N LYS A 62 -14.68 -5.04 -5.95
CA LYS A 62 -13.52 -5.95 -5.92
C LYS A 62 -13.21 -6.42 -4.49
N LYS A 63 -12.49 -7.54 -4.39
CA LYS A 63 -11.88 -8.00 -3.13
C LYS A 63 -11.09 -6.86 -2.46
N GLY A 64 -11.22 -6.76 -1.14
CA GLY A 64 -10.52 -5.76 -0.32
C GLY A 64 -11.20 -4.39 -0.27
N GLN A 65 -12.35 -4.20 -0.93
CA GLN A 65 -13.06 -2.92 -0.86
C GLN A 65 -13.96 -2.81 0.38
N LEU A 66 -13.88 -1.64 1.02
CA LEU A 66 -14.75 -1.24 2.11
C LEU A 66 -16.05 -0.66 1.53
N LEU A 67 -17.18 -1.35 1.75
CA LEU A 67 -18.47 -0.94 1.19
C LEU A 67 -19.57 -0.93 2.26
N ASP A 68 -20.54 -0.05 2.04
CA ASP A 68 -21.74 0.05 2.86
C ASP A 68 -22.88 -0.74 2.21
N VAL A 69 -23.22 -1.89 2.80
CA VAL A 69 -24.27 -2.78 2.28
C VAL A 69 -25.49 -2.80 3.19
N ARG A 70 -26.64 -3.19 2.65
CA ARG A 70 -27.83 -3.44 3.47
C ARG A 70 -27.57 -4.61 4.42
N ALA A 71 -27.98 -4.47 5.68
CA ALA A 71 -27.75 -5.50 6.69
C ALA A 71 -28.41 -6.86 6.36
N GLY A 72 -29.51 -6.86 5.60
CA GLY A 72 -30.14 -8.10 5.10
C GLY A 72 -29.30 -8.80 4.03
N PHE A 73 -28.69 -8.02 3.14
CA PHE A 73 -27.84 -8.56 2.09
C PHE A 73 -26.57 -9.21 2.67
N LEU A 74 -25.95 -8.57 3.67
CA LEU A 74 -24.85 -9.18 4.41
C LEU A 74 -25.27 -10.49 5.08
N ARG A 75 -26.37 -10.49 5.85
CA ARG A 75 -26.78 -11.66 6.65
C ARG A 75 -27.21 -12.87 5.81
N ASN A 76 -27.88 -12.63 4.68
CA ASN A 76 -28.49 -13.71 3.90
C ASN A 76 -27.58 -14.22 2.78
N PHE A 77 -26.72 -13.37 2.23
CA PHE A 77 -25.93 -13.70 1.04
C PHE A 77 -24.42 -13.66 1.33
N LEU A 78 -23.88 -12.52 1.76
CA LEU A 78 -22.43 -12.37 1.84
C LEU A 78 -21.79 -13.16 2.99
N LEU A 79 -22.38 -13.12 4.18
CA LEU A 79 -21.84 -13.77 5.37
C LEU A 79 -21.95 -15.30 5.30
N PRO A 80 -23.10 -15.91 4.91
CA PRO A 80 -23.19 -17.36 4.81
C PRO A 80 -22.28 -17.96 3.72
N LEU A 81 -22.10 -17.23 2.61
CA LEU A 81 -21.20 -17.65 1.53
C LEU A 81 -19.73 -17.29 1.79
N GLY A 82 -19.41 -16.63 2.91
CA GLY A 82 -18.03 -16.22 3.23
C GLY A 82 -17.44 -15.13 2.33
N LYS A 83 -18.27 -14.46 1.52
CA LYS A 83 -17.83 -13.46 0.52
C LYS A 83 -17.49 -12.10 1.11
N ALA A 84 -17.93 -11.82 2.33
CA ALA A 84 -17.60 -10.58 3.03
C ALA A 84 -17.43 -10.77 4.52
N GLU A 85 -16.71 -9.85 5.15
CA GLU A 85 -16.52 -9.77 6.58
C GLU A 85 -16.99 -8.43 7.13
N VAL A 86 -17.42 -8.42 8.39
CA VAL A 86 -17.88 -7.19 9.06
C VAL A 86 -16.66 -6.37 9.44
N VAL A 87 -16.71 -5.07 9.13
CA VAL A 87 -15.62 -4.18 9.49
C VAL A 87 -15.66 -3.90 10.99
N THR A 88 -14.67 -4.43 11.70
CA THR A 88 -14.40 -4.11 13.11
C THR A 88 -13.32 -3.03 13.19
N PRO A 89 -13.26 -2.24 14.28
CA PRO A 89 -12.20 -1.25 14.45
C PRO A 89 -10.80 -1.88 14.51
N LEU A 90 -10.68 -3.14 14.95
CA LEU A 90 -9.43 -3.90 14.93
C LEU A 90 -9.02 -4.22 13.48
N LEU A 91 -9.92 -4.80 12.70
CA LEU A 91 -9.67 -5.15 11.30
C LEU A 91 -9.29 -3.92 10.46
N LEU A 92 -9.93 -2.77 10.69
CA LEU A 92 -9.60 -1.52 10.01
C LEU A 92 -8.16 -1.05 10.32
N LYS A 93 -7.68 -1.28 11.55
CA LYS A 93 -6.29 -0.94 11.91
C LYS A 93 -5.30 -1.90 11.25
N GLU A 94 -5.60 -3.20 11.24
CA GLU A 94 -4.77 -4.22 10.59
C GLU A 94 -4.62 -3.94 9.09
N MET A 95 -5.71 -3.62 8.39
CA MET A 95 -5.65 -3.25 6.98
C MET A 95 -4.75 -2.04 6.72
N LYS A 96 -4.87 -0.98 7.53
CA LYS A 96 -4.03 0.21 7.39
C LYS A 96 -2.55 -0.10 7.61
N MET A 97 -2.22 -0.91 8.62
CA MET A 97 -0.83 -1.31 8.87
C MET A 97 -0.25 -2.12 7.72
N GLU A 98 -1.05 -3.00 7.10
CA GLU A 98 -0.62 -3.78 5.94
C GLU A 98 -0.46 -2.89 4.69
N ASP A 99 -1.40 -1.97 4.44
CA ASP A 99 -1.31 -1.02 3.34
C ASP A 99 -0.06 -0.12 3.49
N GLU A 100 0.19 0.41 4.69
CA GLU A 100 1.38 1.20 5.01
C GLU A 100 2.67 0.39 4.81
N ARG A 101 2.67 -0.90 5.18
CA ARG A 101 3.81 -1.81 4.95
C ARG A 101 4.07 -2.01 3.45
N ILE A 102 3.02 -2.30 2.68
CA ILE A 102 3.13 -2.49 1.23
C ILE A 102 3.61 -1.20 0.55
N GLU A 103 3.10 -0.04 0.96
CA GLU A 103 3.55 1.25 0.44
C GLU A 103 4.99 1.55 0.81
N ALA A 104 5.41 1.27 2.05
CA ALA A 104 6.78 1.44 2.49
C ALA A 104 7.74 0.54 1.70
N GLU A 105 7.35 -0.71 1.44
CA GLU A 105 8.14 -1.64 0.63
C GLU A 105 8.25 -1.19 -0.84
N LYS A 106 7.14 -0.74 -1.44
CA LYS A 106 7.17 -0.14 -2.79
C LYS A 106 8.09 1.08 -2.87
N LYS A 107 8.06 1.95 -1.86
CA LYS A 107 8.95 3.12 -1.77
C LYS A 107 10.41 2.70 -1.66
N ARG A 108 10.73 1.74 -0.77
CA ARG A 108 12.09 1.20 -0.62
C ARG A 108 12.62 0.60 -1.92
N VAL A 109 11.85 -0.25 -2.57
CA VAL A 109 12.24 -0.86 -3.86
C VAL A 109 12.47 0.21 -4.93
N LYS A 110 11.63 1.24 -4.98
CA LYS A 110 11.79 2.37 -5.91
C LYS A 110 13.06 3.18 -5.60
N GLU A 111 13.33 3.45 -4.33
CA GLU A 111 14.54 4.17 -3.89
C GLU A 111 15.81 3.37 -4.20
N GLU A 112 15.83 2.06 -3.92
CA GLU A 112 16.93 1.17 -4.28
C GLU A 112 17.17 1.14 -5.79
N ALA A 113 16.11 1.03 -6.59
CA ALA A 113 16.21 1.08 -8.05
C ALA A 113 16.73 2.44 -8.53
N GLN A 114 16.34 3.55 -7.90
CA GLN A 114 16.84 4.88 -8.23
C GLN A 114 18.32 5.06 -7.88
N GLN A 115 18.76 4.49 -6.75
CA GLN A 115 20.18 4.49 -6.38
C GLN A 115 20.99 3.69 -7.41
N LEU A 116 20.51 2.50 -7.79
CA LEU A 116 21.14 1.69 -8.84
C LEU A 116 21.21 2.45 -10.17
N ALA A 117 20.14 3.11 -10.58
CA ALA A 117 20.11 3.91 -11.81
C ALA A 117 21.20 4.99 -11.82
N ARG A 118 21.31 5.76 -10.73
CA ARG A 118 22.35 6.79 -10.58
C ARG A 118 23.75 6.21 -10.64
N MET A 119 23.96 5.02 -10.06
CA MET A 119 25.26 4.33 -10.14
C MET A 119 25.59 4.01 -11.60
N PHE A 120 24.65 3.42 -12.36
CA PHE A 120 24.87 3.08 -13.76
C PHE A 120 25.10 4.28 -14.66
N GLU A 121 24.42 5.41 -14.43
CA GLU A 121 24.64 6.65 -15.17
C GLU A 121 26.00 7.29 -14.87
N THR A 122 26.49 7.11 -13.64
CA THR A 122 27.80 7.63 -13.22
C THR A 122 28.95 6.77 -13.77
N VAL A 123 28.73 5.46 -13.93
CA VAL A 123 29.72 4.60 -14.58
C VAL A 123 29.79 4.98 -16.05
N GLY A 124 30.99 5.39 -16.48
CA GLY A 124 31.25 5.78 -17.86
C GLY A 124 31.00 4.67 -18.88
N ALA A 125 31.48 4.87 -20.12
CA ALA A 125 31.14 3.97 -21.22
C ALA A 125 31.67 2.54 -21.02
N PHE A 126 30.77 1.56 -21.13
CA PHE A 126 31.07 0.13 -21.10
C PHE A 126 31.70 -0.29 -22.43
N LYS A 127 32.87 -0.93 -22.37
CA LYS A 127 33.65 -1.31 -23.56
C LYS A 127 33.35 -2.74 -23.98
N VAL A 128 32.74 -2.92 -25.15
CA VAL A 128 32.45 -4.24 -25.74
C VAL A 128 33.47 -4.52 -26.83
N LYS A 129 34.19 -5.65 -26.75
CA LYS A 129 35.14 -6.08 -27.79
C LYS A 129 34.51 -7.15 -28.67
N ARG A 130 34.52 -6.97 -29.99
CA ARG A 130 34.05 -7.96 -30.99
C ARG A 130 35.01 -8.01 -32.18
N LYS A 131 34.98 -9.12 -32.93
CA LYS A 131 35.84 -9.31 -34.11
C LYS A 131 35.50 -8.30 -35.20
N GLY A 132 36.49 -7.55 -35.67
CA GLY A 132 36.32 -6.59 -36.75
C GLY A 132 36.04 -7.27 -38.10
N GLY A 133 35.05 -6.75 -38.83
CA GLY A 133 34.74 -7.09 -40.21
C GLY A 133 35.35 -6.10 -41.21
N LYS A 134 34.75 -5.97 -42.39
CA LYS A 134 35.17 -4.96 -43.39
C LYS A 134 34.73 -3.56 -42.93
N GLY A 135 35.66 -2.62 -42.87
CA GLY A 135 35.37 -1.24 -42.48
C GLY A 135 34.99 -1.11 -41.00
N LYS A 136 33.81 -0.56 -40.70
CA LYS A 136 33.30 -0.38 -39.33
C LYS A 136 32.42 -1.53 -38.84
N GLN A 137 32.14 -2.53 -39.67
CA GLN A 137 31.25 -3.63 -39.31
C GLN A 137 31.94 -4.59 -38.33
N ILE A 138 31.18 -5.18 -37.41
CA ILE A 138 31.64 -6.25 -36.51
C ILE A 138 31.02 -7.60 -36.89
N PHE A 139 31.73 -8.69 -36.59
CA PHE A 139 31.18 -10.03 -36.72
C PHE A 139 30.24 -10.33 -35.54
N GLY A 140 28.98 -10.62 -35.87
CA GLY A 140 27.90 -10.84 -34.91
C GLY A 140 27.30 -9.53 -34.38
N SER A 141 26.22 -9.64 -33.63
CA SER A 141 25.60 -8.52 -32.92
C SER A 141 26.05 -8.46 -31.47
N VAL A 142 26.01 -7.27 -30.88
CA VAL A 142 26.09 -7.09 -29.42
C VAL A 142 24.74 -7.45 -28.82
N THR A 143 24.74 -8.39 -27.88
CA THR A 143 23.52 -8.88 -27.23
C THR A 143 23.38 -8.30 -25.83
N ALA A 144 22.17 -8.38 -25.28
CA ALA A 144 21.92 -8.01 -23.88
C ALA A 144 22.79 -8.80 -22.89
N GLN A 145 23.09 -10.07 -23.20
CA GLN A 145 23.94 -10.91 -22.37
C GLN A 145 25.36 -10.33 -22.25
N ASP A 146 25.93 -9.81 -23.35
CA ASP A 146 27.28 -9.23 -23.34
C ASP A 146 27.37 -8.04 -22.38
N LEU A 147 26.33 -7.19 -22.36
CA LEU A 147 26.31 -6.06 -21.44
C LEU A 147 26.14 -6.49 -20.00
N VAL A 148 25.30 -7.48 -19.73
CA VAL A 148 25.16 -8.05 -18.38
C VAL A 148 26.49 -8.59 -17.88
N ASP A 149 27.22 -9.32 -18.71
CA ASP A 149 28.50 -9.91 -18.35
C ASP A 149 29.56 -8.82 -18.08
N ILE A 150 29.59 -7.76 -18.89
CA ILE A 150 30.52 -6.64 -18.67
C ILE A 150 30.15 -5.85 -17.41
N ILE A 151 28.86 -5.58 -17.18
CA ILE A 151 28.37 -4.92 -15.96
C ILE A 151 28.77 -5.74 -14.73
N LYS A 152 28.59 -7.06 -14.78
CA LYS A 152 28.99 -7.97 -13.71
C LYS A 152 30.50 -7.94 -13.46
N ALA A 153 31.30 -7.92 -14.52
CA ALA A 153 32.76 -7.85 -14.39
C ALA A 153 33.26 -6.51 -13.80
N GLN A 154 32.63 -5.39 -14.15
CA GLN A 154 33.08 -4.05 -13.73
C GLN A 154 32.50 -3.58 -12.40
N LEU A 155 31.20 -3.79 -12.16
CA LEU A 155 30.51 -3.30 -10.96
C LEU A 155 30.25 -4.40 -9.93
N GLN A 156 30.48 -5.68 -10.27
CA GLN A 156 30.13 -6.83 -9.41
C GLN A 156 28.64 -6.84 -9.02
N ARG A 157 27.78 -6.37 -9.93
CA ARG A 157 26.32 -6.31 -9.75
C ARG A 157 25.66 -7.26 -10.74
N ASP A 158 24.76 -8.09 -10.25
CA ASP A 158 23.96 -8.99 -11.09
C ASP A 158 22.72 -8.25 -11.61
N VAL A 159 22.58 -8.18 -12.94
CA VAL A 159 21.42 -7.60 -13.64
C VAL A 159 20.79 -8.68 -14.52
N ASP A 160 19.46 -8.80 -14.51
CA ASP A 160 18.78 -9.75 -15.39
C ASP A 160 18.80 -9.23 -16.85
N LYS A 161 19.13 -10.10 -17.80
CA LYS A 161 19.09 -9.82 -19.25
C LYS A 161 17.73 -9.29 -19.73
N LYS A 162 16.63 -9.62 -19.04
CA LYS A 162 15.27 -9.16 -19.39
C LYS A 162 15.07 -7.65 -19.17
N VAL A 163 15.88 -7.06 -18.30
CA VAL A 163 15.81 -5.64 -17.93
C VAL A 163 16.56 -4.76 -18.94
N VAL A 164 17.47 -5.35 -19.71
CA VAL A 164 18.34 -4.67 -20.66
C VAL A 164 17.65 -4.56 -22.03
N PHE A 165 17.43 -3.34 -22.49
CA PHE A 165 16.97 -3.06 -23.84
C PHE A 165 18.11 -2.47 -24.69
N LEU A 166 18.39 -3.12 -25.82
CA LEU A 166 19.43 -2.72 -26.76
C LEU A 166 18.91 -2.67 -28.19
N PRO A 167 19.30 -1.66 -28.97
CA PRO A 167 19.17 -1.73 -30.42
C PRO A 167 20.10 -2.82 -31.00
N ASP A 168 19.83 -3.30 -32.22
CA ASP A 168 20.73 -4.23 -32.92
C ASP A 168 22.01 -3.49 -33.33
N ILE A 169 23.13 -3.83 -32.68
CA ILE A 169 24.43 -3.19 -32.90
C ILE A 169 25.32 -4.13 -33.71
N ARG A 170 25.67 -3.73 -34.94
CA ARG A 170 26.54 -4.48 -35.87
C ARG A 170 27.73 -3.66 -36.40
N GLU A 171 27.90 -2.45 -35.88
CA GLU A 171 28.99 -1.55 -36.26
C GLU A 171 29.75 -1.08 -35.02
N THR A 172 30.99 -0.68 -35.23
CA THR A 172 31.87 -0.08 -34.22
C THR A 172 31.42 1.37 -34.01
N GLY A 173 31.15 1.75 -32.76
CA GLY A 173 30.61 3.06 -32.43
C GLY A 173 30.17 3.17 -30.97
N GLU A 174 29.57 4.32 -30.64
CA GLU A 174 28.96 4.57 -29.34
C GLU A 174 27.43 4.44 -29.45
N TYR A 175 26.86 3.68 -28.53
CA TYR A 175 25.43 3.40 -28.44
C TYR A 175 24.92 3.63 -27.03
N ILE A 176 23.62 3.88 -26.90
CA ILE A 176 22.95 4.03 -25.60
C ILE A 176 22.08 2.79 -25.37
N ALA A 177 22.28 2.16 -24.23
CA ALA A 177 21.52 1.04 -23.71
C ALA A 177 20.53 1.54 -22.65
N GLU A 178 19.30 1.02 -22.64
CA GLU A 178 18.31 1.34 -21.61
C GLU A 178 18.16 0.16 -20.63
N LEU A 179 18.24 0.45 -19.33
CA LEU A 179 18.04 -0.51 -18.26
C LEU A 179 16.75 -0.19 -17.50
N LYS A 180 15.72 -1.03 -17.63
CA LYS A 180 14.41 -0.87 -16.96
C LYS A 180 14.39 -1.52 -15.57
N LEU A 181 15.05 -0.89 -14.59
CA LEU A 181 15.24 -1.45 -13.25
C LEU A 181 13.93 -1.55 -12.44
N HIS A 182 13.02 -0.61 -12.65
CA HIS A 182 11.69 -0.58 -12.04
C HIS A 182 10.68 -0.01 -13.07
N PRO A 183 9.36 -0.25 -12.96
CA PRO A 183 8.39 0.31 -13.89
C PRO A 183 8.50 1.83 -14.05
N ASP A 184 8.83 2.54 -12.97
CA ASP A 184 9.00 4.00 -12.96
C ASP A 184 10.46 4.46 -13.15
N VAL A 185 11.45 3.55 -13.12
CA VAL A 185 12.87 3.91 -13.08
C VAL A 185 13.63 3.21 -14.21
N THR A 186 14.10 4.02 -15.14
CA THR A 186 14.94 3.62 -16.27
C THR A 186 16.30 4.30 -16.19
N ALA A 187 17.39 3.56 -16.35
CA ALA A 187 18.74 4.09 -16.41
C ALA A 187 19.29 4.02 -17.85
N GLN A 188 20.04 5.03 -18.28
CA GLN A 188 20.70 5.04 -19.58
C GLN A 188 22.19 4.78 -19.41
N VAL A 189 22.71 3.85 -20.19
CA VAL A 189 24.10 3.41 -20.11
C VAL A 189 24.78 3.55 -21.47
N ARG A 190 25.98 4.14 -21.49
CA ARG A 190 26.77 4.27 -22.73
C ARG A 190 27.56 3.00 -23.00
N VAL A 191 27.52 2.53 -24.23
CA VAL A 191 28.22 1.34 -24.70
C VAL A 191 29.12 1.72 -25.87
N THR A 192 30.42 1.48 -25.75
CA THR A 192 31.38 1.68 -26.84
C THR A 192 31.85 0.33 -27.36
N VAL A 193 31.61 0.09 -28.64
CA VAL A 193 32.02 -1.13 -29.32
C VAL A 193 33.38 -0.91 -29.96
N PHE A 194 34.31 -1.85 -29.74
CA PHE A 194 35.64 -1.87 -30.35
C PHE A 194 35.85 -3.15 -31.16
N ALA A 195 36.42 -2.99 -32.35
CA ALA A 195 36.93 -4.10 -33.15
C ALA A 195 38.27 -4.60 -32.56
N ASN A 196 38.41 -5.93 -32.42
CA ASN A 196 39.70 -6.58 -32.19
C ASN A 196 40.23 -7.27 -33.46
#